data_AF-X0SQG3-F1
#
_entry.id   AF-X0SQG3-F1
#
_cell.length_a   1.000
_cell.length_b   1.000
_cell.length_c   1.000
_cell.angle_alpha   90.00
_cell.angle_beta   90.00
_cell.angle_gamma   90.00
#
_symmetry.space_group_name_H-M   'P 1'
#
loop_
_entity.id
_entity.type
_entity.pdbx_description
1 polymer ?
#
loop_
_entity_poly.entity_id
_entity_poly.type
_entity_poly.pdbx_seq_one_letter_code
_entity_poly.pdbx_strand_id
1 'polypeptide(L)'
;GLNSPLFINGTQYLRWIRTVKYTVIDTSKDLGNRLDHAYIAGLWSPLATIENKHKALYVGNRWFNYKDTFKKYPVTHLFLWDGNNKEELRFLNSAYPEIMKRAKLIKIYKIKGLPVRLYEINNMKE
;
A
#
# COMPACT_ATOMS: atom_id res chain seq x y z
N GLY A 1 30.93 -30.53 -30.54
CA GLY A 1 30.17 -30.07 -29.37
C GLY A 1 31.12 -29.37 -28.42
N LEU A 2 30.93 -28.08 -28.19
CA LEU A 2 31.76 -27.29 -27.28
C LEU A 2 30.86 -26.79 -26.15
N ASN A 3 31.07 -27.35 -24.96
CA ASN A 3 30.39 -26.94 -23.74
C ASN A 3 30.97 -25.60 -23.28
N SER A 4 30.18 -24.53 -23.37
CA SER A 4 30.51 -23.24 -22.76
C SER A 4 30.35 -23.34 -21.24
N PRO A 5 31.37 -23.01 -20.43
CA PRO A 5 31.19 -22.90 -18.99
C PRO A 5 30.32 -21.68 -18.66
N LEU A 6 29.21 -21.92 -17.97
CA LEU A 6 28.26 -20.91 -17.51
C LEU A 6 28.93 -20.09 -16.40
N PHE A 7 29.54 -18.95 -16.75
CA PHE A 7 30.04 -17.98 -15.77
C PHE A 7 28.85 -17.26 -15.12
N ILE A 8 28.35 -17.79 -14.01
CA ILE A 8 27.33 -17.13 -13.19
C ILE A 8 28.02 -15.99 -12.44
N ASN A 9 27.82 -14.76 -12.91
CA ASN A 9 28.43 -13.57 -12.34
C ASN A 9 27.74 -13.20 -11.02
N GLY A 10 28.31 -13.63 -9.88
CA GLY A 10 27.76 -13.41 -8.52
C GLY A 10 27.54 -11.94 -8.15
N THR A 11 28.13 -11.00 -8.89
CA THR A 11 27.89 -9.56 -8.75
C THR A 11 26.44 -9.16 -9.11
N GLN A 12 25.76 -9.91 -9.98
CA GLN A 12 24.36 -9.68 -10.35
C GLN A 12 23.41 -10.00 -9.17
N TYR A 13 23.72 -11.06 -8.41
CA TYR A 13 22.99 -11.42 -7.18
C TYR A 13 23.21 -10.39 -6.06
N LEU A 14 24.44 -9.92 -5.87
CA LEU A 14 24.74 -8.87 -4.88
C LEU A 14 24.02 -7.56 -5.19
N ARG A 15 23.89 -7.21 -6.48
CA ARG A 15 23.12 -6.03 -6.92
C ARG A 15 21.61 -6.21 -6.73
N TRP A 16 21.10 -7.44 -6.81
CA TRP A 16 19.71 -7.79 -6.51
C TRP A 16 19.39 -7.59 -5.02
N ILE A 17 20.27 -8.05 -4.13
CA ILE A 17 20.12 -7.86 -2.67
C ILE A 17 20.26 -6.37 -2.27
N ARG A 18 21.19 -5.64 -2.89
CA ARG A 18 21.44 -4.22 -2.56
C ARG A 18 20.40 -3.25 -3.09
N THR A 19 19.64 -3.61 -4.13
CA THR A 19 18.62 -2.73 -4.68
C THR A 19 17.26 -3.20 -4.23
N VAL A 20 16.88 -2.83 -3.00
CA VAL A 20 15.51 -3.00 -2.49
C VAL A 20 14.58 -2.05 -3.28
N LYS A 21 14.32 -2.39 -4.54
CA LYS A 21 13.16 -1.90 -5.27
C LYS A 21 12.02 -2.73 -4.74
N TYR A 22 11.29 -2.19 -3.75
CA TYR A 22 10.03 -2.79 -3.34
C TYR A 22 9.15 -2.90 -4.59
N THR A 23 9.06 -4.11 -5.14
CA THR A 23 8.08 -4.39 -6.16
C THR A 23 6.70 -4.30 -5.51
N VAL A 24 5.66 -4.23 -6.34
CA VAL A 24 4.28 -4.34 -5.85
C VAL A 24 4.12 -5.62 -5.02
N ILE A 25 4.72 -6.72 -5.48
CA ILE A 25 4.67 -8.04 -4.84
C ILE A 25 5.38 -8.02 -3.48
N ASP A 26 6.60 -7.48 -3.40
CA ASP A 26 7.33 -7.42 -2.13
C ASP A 26 6.62 -6.54 -1.12
N THR A 27 6.00 -5.45 -1.58
CA THR A 27 5.19 -4.57 -0.73
C THR A 27 3.97 -5.31 -0.19
N SER A 28 3.25 -6.06 -1.04
CA SER A 28 2.12 -6.88 -0.62
C SER A 28 2.53 -7.94 0.39
N LYS A 29 3.68 -8.62 0.19
CA LYS A 29 4.18 -9.62 1.13
C LYS A 29 4.60 -9.00 2.48
N ASP A 30 5.29 -7.86 2.46
CA ASP A 30 5.64 -7.12 3.69
C ASP A 30 4.38 -6.71 4.46
N LEU A 31 3.36 -6.20 3.76
CA LEU A 31 2.07 -5.86 4.38
C LEU A 31 1.42 -7.10 5.02
N GLY A 32 1.41 -8.23 4.30
CA GLY A 32 0.85 -9.49 4.78
C GLY A 32 1.48 -10.01 6.07
N ASN A 33 2.78 -9.78 6.25
CA ASN A 33 3.51 -10.15 7.47
C ASN A 33 3.39 -9.10 8.57
N ARG A 34 3.19 -7.83 8.22
CA ARG A 34 3.22 -6.70 9.16
C ARG A 34 1.88 -6.48 9.86
N LEU A 35 0.78 -6.68 9.15
CA LEU A 35 -0.55 -6.37 9.63
C LEU A 35 -1.30 -7.66 9.97
N ASP A 36 -2.22 -7.60 10.93
CA ASP A 36 -3.13 -8.71 11.17
C ASP A 36 -4.52 -8.41 10.63
N HIS A 37 -5.03 -9.33 9.78
CA HIS A 37 -6.37 -9.30 9.17
C HIS A 37 -6.89 -7.90 8.78
N ALA A 38 -6.03 -7.06 8.19
CA ALA A 38 -6.37 -5.69 7.84
C ALA A 38 -7.41 -5.59 6.71
N TYR A 39 -8.23 -4.54 6.81
CA TYR A 39 -9.03 -4.02 5.72
C TYR A 39 -8.41 -2.68 5.28
N ILE A 40 -7.83 -2.66 4.08
CA ILE A 40 -6.99 -1.60 3.55
C ILE A 40 -7.77 -0.82 2.49
N ALA A 41 -7.95 0.49 2.67
CA ALA A 41 -8.62 1.34 1.70
C ALA A 41 -7.65 2.28 0.96
N GLY A 42 -8.08 2.71 -0.23
CA GLY A 42 -7.34 3.64 -1.09
C GLY A 42 -7.26 3.16 -2.53
N LEU A 43 -6.82 4.03 -3.43
CA LEU A 43 -6.61 3.75 -4.86
C LEU A 43 -5.56 2.65 -5.06
N TRP A 44 -4.59 2.55 -4.15
CA TRP A 44 -3.53 1.54 -4.22
C TRP A 44 -3.86 0.27 -3.42
N SER A 45 -5.04 0.19 -2.79
CA SER A 45 -5.40 -0.96 -1.96
C SER A 45 -5.37 -2.32 -2.68
N PRO A 46 -5.77 -2.49 -3.96
CA PRO A 46 -5.67 -3.80 -4.61
C PRO A 46 -4.22 -4.27 -4.79
N LEU A 47 -3.30 -3.34 -5.04
CA LEU A 47 -1.86 -3.63 -5.13
C LEU A 47 -1.28 -3.98 -3.76
N ALA A 48 -1.82 -3.39 -2.70
CA ALA A 48 -1.44 -3.66 -1.32
C ALA A 48 -1.79 -5.09 -0.88
N THR A 49 -2.77 -5.74 -1.53
CA THR A 49 -3.33 -7.03 -1.09
C THR A 49 -3.21 -8.16 -2.10
N ILE A 50 -2.47 -7.99 -3.18
CA ILE A 50 -2.40 -8.97 -4.28
C ILE A 50 -1.87 -10.35 -3.84
N GLU A 51 -0.96 -10.37 -2.87
CA GLU A 51 -0.26 -11.57 -2.38
C GLU A 51 -0.36 -11.69 -0.85
N ASN A 52 -1.48 -11.25 -0.26
CA ASN A 52 -1.69 -11.39 1.18
C ASN A 52 -3.17 -11.60 1.56
N LYS A 53 -3.40 -11.82 2.86
CA LYS A 53 -4.70 -12.14 3.46
C LYS A 53 -5.62 -10.94 3.69
N HIS A 54 -5.18 -9.72 3.36
CA HIS A 54 -5.93 -8.50 3.69
C HIS A 54 -7.04 -8.24 2.67
N LYS A 55 -8.06 -7.50 3.12
CA LYS A 55 -9.15 -7.07 2.25
C LYS A 55 -8.81 -5.71 1.66
N ALA A 56 -9.00 -5.55 0.35
CA ALA A 56 -8.90 -4.26 -0.32
C ALA A 56 -10.26 -3.57 -0.42
N LEU A 57 -10.27 -2.25 -0.21
CA LEU A 57 -11.38 -1.38 -0.54
C LEU A 57 -10.89 -0.25 -1.44
N TYR A 58 -11.17 -0.36 -2.74
CA TYR A 58 -10.87 0.71 -3.66
C TYR A 58 -11.79 1.91 -3.36
N VAL A 59 -11.18 3.05 -3.01
CA VAL A 59 -11.86 4.29 -2.66
C VAL A 59 -11.31 5.40 -3.54
N GLY A 60 -12.17 6.11 -4.26
CA GLY A 60 -11.77 7.20 -5.14
C GLY A 60 -12.80 8.33 -5.15
N ASN A 61 -12.33 9.55 -5.33
CA ASN A 61 -13.16 10.75 -5.33
C ASN A 61 -14.31 10.65 -6.34
N ARG A 62 -15.57 10.69 -5.88
CA ARG A 62 -16.81 10.65 -6.69
C ARG A 62 -16.97 9.43 -7.61
N TRP A 63 -16.16 8.38 -7.44
CA TRP A 63 -16.19 7.22 -8.34
C TRP A 63 -16.64 5.96 -7.58
N PHE A 64 -15.77 5.43 -6.72
CA PHE A 64 -16.00 4.15 -6.03
C PHE A 64 -15.98 4.35 -4.52
N ASN A 65 -16.96 3.76 -3.84
CA ASN A 65 -17.06 3.70 -2.38
C ASN A 65 -16.79 5.04 -1.70
N TYR A 66 -17.25 6.16 -2.26
CA TYR A 66 -16.84 7.51 -1.84
C TYR A 66 -17.76 8.15 -0.79
N LYS A 67 -18.93 7.54 -0.51
CA LYS A 67 -19.89 7.99 0.51
C LYS A 67 -19.99 6.98 1.64
N ASP A 68 -19.93 7.46 2.89
CA ASP A 68 -20.07 6.68 4.12
C ASP A 68 -19.12 5.47 4.20
N THR A 69 -17.97 5.54 3.53
CA THR A 69 -17.01 4.42 3.38
C THR A 69 -16.65 3.79 4.72
N PHE A 70 -16.24 4.64 5.67
CA PHE A 70 -15.75 4.21 6.98
C PHE A 70 -16.87 3.84 7.95
N LYS A 71 -18.14 4.09 7.60
CA LYS A 71 -19.29 3.58 8.35
C LYS A 71 -19.71 2.19 7.85
N LYS A 72 -19.58 1.95 6.54
CA LYS A 72 -20.02 0.69 5.89
C LYS A 72 -18.99 -0.42 5.98
N TYR A 73 -17.72 -0.07 5.95
CA TYR A 73 -16.62 -1.03 5.92
C TYR A 73 -15.72 -0.83 7.14
N PRO A 74 -15.28 -1.90 7.80
CA PRO A 74 -14.39 -1.81 8.96
C PRO A 74 -12.95 -1.58 8.48
N VAL A 75 -12.72 -0.46 7.77
CA VAL A 75 -11.40 -0.08 7.25
C VAL A 75 -10.47 0.16 8.43
N THR A 76 -9.31 -0.48 8.42
CA THR A 76 -8.30 -0.38 9.50
C THR A 76 -7.07 0.40 9.05
N HIS A 77 -6.83 0.48 7.74
CA HIS A 77 -5.64 1.07 7.17
C HIS A 77 -5.95 1.82 5.88
N LEU A 78 -5.16 2.84 5.59
CA LEU A 78 -5.15 3.56 4.32
C LEU A 78 -3.83 3.31 3.60
N PHE A 79 -3.89 2.98 2.32
CA PHE A 79 -2.72 2.79 1.48
C PHE A 79 -2.76 3.75 0.30
N LEU A 80 -2.10 4.89 0.48
CA LEU A 80 -2.35 6.09 -0.31
C LEU A 80 -1.10 6.51 -1.06
N TRP A 81 -1.26 6.87 -2.33
CA TRP A 81 -0.20 7.50 -3.09
C TRP A 81 -0.46 8.99 -3.23
N ASP A 82 0.47 9.79 -2.74
CA ASP A 82 0.32 11.24 -2.73
C ASP A 82 0.37 11.87 -4.13
N GLY A 83 0.70 11.14 -5.19
CA GLY A 83 0.76 11.69 -6.55
C GLY A 83 1.65 12.95 -6.66
N ASN A 84 1.50 13.69 -7.76
CA ASN A 84 2.08 15.03 -7.88
C ASN A 84 1.20 16.10 -7.20
N ASN A 85 -0.10 15.81 -7.01
CA ASN A 85 -1.08 16.78 -6.52
C ASN A 85 -1.79 16.37 -5.22
N LYS A 86 -1.46 15.26 -4.56
CA LYS A 86 -2.12 14.81 -3.32
C LYS A 86 -3.64 14.71 -3.42
N GLU A 87 -4.17 14.37 -4.59
CA GLU A 87 -5.61 14.38 -4.84
C GLU A 87 -6.36 13.44 -3.90
N GLU A 88 -5.87 12.21 -3.75
CA GLU A 88 -6.45 11.20 -2.85
C GLU A 88 -6.48 11.70 -1.40
N LEU A 89 -5.36 12.28 -0.93
CA LEU A 89 -5.30 12.88 0.41
C LEU A 89 -6.24 14.09 0.56
N ARG A 90 -6.34 14.97 -0.44
CA ARG A 90 -7.27 16.11 -0.38
C ARG A 90 -8.71 15.65 -0.31
N PHE A 91 -9.08 14.65 -1.12
CA PHE A 91 -10.39 14.03 -1.06
C PHE A 91 -10.66 13.45 0.34
N LEU A 92 -9.74 12.65 0.89
CA LEU A 92 -9.93 12.04 2.21
C LEU A 92 -9.99 13.09 3.33
N ASN A 93 -9.15 14.13 3.27
CA ASN A 93 -9.19 15.23 4.25
C ASN A 93 -10.50 16.03 4.19
N SER A 94 -11.08 16.20 3.00
CA SER A 94 -12.34 16.92 2.83
C SER A 94 -13.57 16.08 3.15
N ALA A 95 -13.60 14.82 2.72
CA ALA A 95 -14.76 13.94 2.89
C ALA A 95 -14.76 13.22 4.25
N TYR A 96 -13.59 12.97 4.83
CA TYR A 96 -13.41 12.18 6.05
C TYR A 96 -12.41 12.83 7.02
N PRO A 97 -12.61 14.11 7.41
CA PRO A 97 -11.66 14.85 8.24
C PRO A 97 -11.39 14.14 9.58
N GLU A 98 -12.41 13.59 10.23
CA GLU A 98 -12.25 12.89 11.51
C GLU A 98 -11.50 11.55 11.39
N ILE A 99 -11.56 10.89 10.23
CA ILE A 99 -10.75 9.70 9.98
C ILE A 99 -9.29 10.12 9.76
N MET A 100 -9.07 11.13 8.93
CA MET A 100 -7.72 11.60 8.63
C MET A 100 -7.01 12.23 9.84
N LYS A 101 -7.75 12.89 10.74
CA LYS A 101 -7.20 13.41 12.01
C LYS A 101 -6.67 12.29 12.93
N ARG A 102 -7.26 11.10 12.84
CA ARG A 102 -6.85 9.91 13.61
C ARG A 102 -5.89 9.00 12.84
N ALA A 103 -5.65 9.28 11.56
CA ALA A 103 -4.78 8.48 10.72
C ALA A 103 -3.31 8.67 11.13
N LYS A 104 -2.66 7.59 11.53
CA LYS A 104 -1.25 7.58 11.93
C LYS A 104 -0.41 6.99 10.81
N LEU A 105 0.59 7.73 10.31
CA LEU A 105 1.52 7.21 9.32
C LEU A 105 2.40 6.11 9.95
N ILE A 106 2.35 4.91 9.39
CA ILE A 106 3.10 3.73 9.86
C ILE A 106 4.36 3.51 9.04
N LYS A 107 4.26 3.61 7.71
CA LYS A 107 5.37 3.32 6.79
C LYS A 107 5.20 4.04 5.45
N ILE A 108 6.32 4.34 4.81
CA ILE A 108 6.37 4.81 3.42
C ILE A 108 7.07 3.73 2.59
N TYR A 109 6.39 3.23 1.58
CA TYR A 109 6.92 2.29 0.59
C TYR A 109 7.35 3.04 -0.67
N LYS A 110 8.46 2.62 -1.27
CA LYS A 110 8.94 3.14 -2.55
C LYS A 110 8.61 2.16 -3.66
N ILE A 111 7.40 2.24 -4.20
CA ILE A 111 6.92 1.34 -5.27
C ILE A 111 7.22 1.97 -6.62
N LYS A 112 8.11 1.36 -7.42
CA LYS A 112 8.56 1.92 -8.72
C LYS A 112 9.03 3.39 -8.65
N GLY A 113 9.62 3.78 -7.51
CA GLY A 113 10.06 5.16 -7.28
C GLY A 113 9.01 6.10 -6.68
N LEU A 114 7.75 5.65 -6.59
CA LEU A 114 6.64 6.43 -6.04
C LEU A 114 6.48 6.21 -4.53
N PRO A 115 6.33 7.29 -3.73
CA PRO A 115 6.14 7.17 -2.28
C PRO A 115 4.68 6.85 -1.95
N VAL A 116 4.41 5.61 -1.57
CA VAL A 116 3.09 5.13 -1.14
C VAL A 116 3.07 4.99 0.38
N ARG A 117 2.10 5.63 1.03
CA ARG A 117 2.02 5.79 2.48
C ARG A 117 0.98 4.82 3.04
N LEU A 118 1.40 4.09 4.07
CA LEU A 118 0.53 3.26 4.88
C LEU A 118 0.16 4.05 6.14
N TYR A 119 -1.13 4.29 6.34
CA TYR A 119 -1.67 4.82 7.57
C TYR A 119 -2.48 3.75 8.30
N GLU A 120 -2.41 3.75 9.62
CA GLU A 120 -3.33 3.05 10.51
C GLU A 120 -4.45 4.02 10.90
N ILE A 121 -5.69 3.54 10.92
CA ILE A 121 -6.83 4.30 11.45
C ILE A 121 -7.41 3.54 12.64
N ASN A 122 -7.38 4.18 13.81
CA ASN A 122 -7.94 3.61 15.04
C ASN A 122 -9.47 3.61 14.95
N ASN A 123 -10.04 2.47 14.56
CA ASN A 123 -11.45 2.19 14.79
C ASN A 123 -11.62 1.80 16.25
N MET A 124 -11.75 2.77 17.15
CA MET A 124 -12.52 2.46 18.36
C MET A 124 -13.95 2.28 17.89
N LYS A 125 -14.45 1.04 18.02
CA LYS A 125 -15.89 0.80 18.07
C LYS A 125 -16.42 1.69 19.20
N GLU A 126 -17.21 2.70 18.86
CA GLU A 126 -18.10 3.34 19.85
C GLU A 126 -19.06 2.29 20.42
#